data_AF-A0A368HA03-F1
#
_entry.id   AF-A0A368HA03-F1
#
_cell.length_a   1.000
_cell.length_b   1.000
_cell.length_c   1.000
_cell.angle_alpha   90.00
_cell.angle_beta   90.00
_cell.angle_gamma   90.00
#
_symmetry.space_group_name_H-M   'P 1'
#
loop_
_entity.id
_entity.type
_entity.pdbx_description
1 polymer ?
#
loop_
_entity_poly.entity_id
_entity_poly.type
_entity_poly.pdbx_seq_one_letter_code
_entity_poly.pdbx_strand_id
1 'polypeptide(L)'
;MAQVHYGTFMNELTRVRMTMGDILCYDWIPIPLANTQTITFAVYSYLIVDGILQHYPLCTYDELNMVALSGRFALSLLLNIFCLGWLKCSQVILNPFGMDDDDFQANSLIDMYQRNLAAILTRPEKPLAARADLRSALPHTVGSALISGLSETSLVGSMAGKMIPVSGQEIVKPRRGSTSPDRKK
;
A
#
# COMPACT_ATOMS: atom_id res chain seq x y z
N MET A 1 16.48 31.85 17.54
CA MET A 1 16.07 30.51 18.01
C MET A 1 14.55 30.38 18.16
N ALA A 2 13.86 31.20 18.96
CA ALA A 2 12.41 31.06 19.18
C ALA A 2 11.54 31.19 17.90
N GLN A 3 11.84 32.15 17.01
CA GLN A 3 11.11 32.34 15.74
C GLN A 3 11.19 31.12 14.81
N VAL A 4 12.35 30.43 14.77
CA VAL A 4 12.54 29.23 13.94
C VAL A 4 11.73 28.06 14.50
N HIS A 5 11.74 27.85 15.82
CA HIS A 5 10.95 26.79 16.46
C HIS A 5 9.45 27.04 16.30
N TYR A 6 9.00 28.29 16.41
CA TYR A 6 7.62 28.67 16.14
C TYR A 6 7.22 28.38 14.68
N GLY A 7 8.08 28.72 13.72
CA GLY A 7 7.88 28.37 12.32
C GLY A 7 7.74 26.87 12.08
N THR A 8 8.61 26.05 12.68
CA THR A 8 8.53 24.59 12.61
C THR A 8 7.23 24.07 13.21
N PHE A 9 6.82 24.59 14.38
CA PHE A 9 5.58 24.20 15.03
C PHE A 9 4.35 24.51 14.15
N MET A 10 4.29 25.71 13.57
CA MET A 10 3.19 26.10 12.67
C MET A 10 3.16 25.25 11.40
N ASN A 11 4.32 24.86 10.87
CA ASN A 11 4.41 23.96 9.72
C ASN A 11 3.86 22.56 10.06
N GLU A 12 4.23 21.98 11.20
CA GLU A 12 3.69 20.68 11.62
C GLU A 12 2.19 20.74 11.91
N LEU A 13 1.70 21.82 12.53
CA LEU A 13 0.27 22.02 12.74
C LEU A 13 -0.50 22.11 11.41
N THR A 14 0.07 22.83 10.43
CA THR A 14 -0.50 22.94 9.09
C THR A 14 -0.51 21.58 8.38
N ARG A 15 0.54 20.77 8.57
CA ARG A 15 0.61 19.40 8.04
C ARG A 15 -0.51 18.51 8.59
N VAL A 16 -0.73 18.54 9.90
CA VAL A 16 -1.86 17.81 10.53
C VAL A 16 -3.20 18.29 9.98
N ARG A 17 -3.37 19.62 9.83
CA ARG A 17 -4.58 20.19 9.22
C ARG A 17 -4.80 19.71 7.79
N MET A 18 -3.75 19.64 6.96
CA MET A 18 -3.87 19.14 5.59
C MET A 18 -4.32 17.68 5.57
N THR A 19 -3.74 16.81 6.42
CA THR A 19 -4.16 15.40 6.48
C THR A 19 -5.61 15.22 6.94
N MET A 20 -6.11 16.08 7.83
CA MET A 20 -7.52 16.05 8.24
C MET A 20 -8.44 16.59 7.13
N GLY A 21 -7.94 17.58 6.36
CA GLY A 21 -8.62 18.07 5.17
C GLY A 21 -8.77 17.00 4.08
N ASP A 22 -7.74 16.18 3.87
CA ASP A 22 -7.81 15.07 2.90
C ASP A 22 -8.91 14.07 3.29
N ILE A 23 -9.01 13.71 4.57
CA ILE A 23 -10.08 12.82 5.07
C ILE A 23 -11.46 13.43 4.82
N LEU A 24 -11.63 14.74 5.08
CA LEU A 24 -12.88 15.44 4.80
C LEU A 24 -13.20 15.46 3.29
N CYS A 25 -12.19 15.60 2.43
CA CYS A 25 -12.39 15.57 0.98
C CYS A 25 -12.85 14.20 0.49
N TYR A 26 -12.34 13.10 1.05
CA TYR A 26 -12.80 11.75 0.73
C TYR A 26 -14.24 11.49 1.14
N ASP A 27 -14.71 12.09 2.25
CA ASP A 27 -16.10 12.01 2.69
C ASP A 27 -17.02 12.93 1.87
N TRP A 28 -16.56 14.15 1.55
CA TRP A 28 -17.34 15.14 0.79
C TRP A 28 -17.64 14.66 -0.63
N ILE A 29 -16.62 14.16 -1.35
CA ILE A 29 -16.74 13.80 -2.77
C ILE A 29 -16.66 12.27 -2.88
N PRO A 30 -17.78 11.55 -2.73
CA PRO A 30 -17.79 10.11 -2.89
C PRO A 30 -17.57 9.72 -4.36
N ILE A 31 -17.21 8.45 -4.57
CA ILE A 31 -17.14 7.85 -5.91
C ILE A 31 -18.49 8.05 -6.61
N PRO A 32 -18.52 8.44 -7.90
CA PRO A 32 -19.77 8.67 -8.62
C PRO A 32 -20.73 7.48 -8.51
N LEU A 33 -21.94 7.75 -8.03
CA LEU A 33 -22.95 6.72 -7.77
C LEU A 33 -23.27 5.89 -9.02
N ALA A 34 -23.24 6.50 -10.20
CA ALA A 34 -23.46 5.79 -11.45
C ALA A 34 -22.43 4.66 -11.69
N ASN A 35 -21.18 4.81 -11.21
CA ASN A 35 -20.15 3.79 -11.40
C ASN A 35 -20.44 2.55 -10.54
N THR A 36 -20.74 2.75 -9.26
CA THR A 36 -21.03 1.64 -8.34
C THR A 36 -22.33 0.93 -8.74
N GLN A 37 -23.33 1.68 -9.20
CA GLN A 37 -24.58 1.13 -9.74
C GLN A 37 -24.34 0.31 -11.01
N THR A 38 -23.57 0.84 -11.96
CA THR A 38 -23.29 0.15 -13.24
C THR A 38 -22.56 -1.18 -13.01
N ILE A 39 -21.56 -1.19 -12.13
CA ILE A 39 -20.82 -2.41 -11.79
C ILE A 39 -21.73 -3.43 -11.10
N THR A 40 -22.56 -3.00 -10.14
CA THR A 40 -23.50 -3.88 -9.43
C THR A 40 -24.52 -4.47 -10.40
N PHE A 41 -25.08 -3.66 -11.28
CA PHE A 41 -26.00 -4.11 -12.32
C PHE A 41 -25.35 -5.13 -13.25
N ALA A 42 -24.13 -4.87 -13.72
CA ALA A 42 -23.40 -5.80 -14.58
C ALA A 42 -23.20 -7.17 -13.91
N VAL A 43 -22.72 -7.20 -12.66
CA VAL A 43 -22.51 -8.46 -11.93
C VAL A 43 -23.83 -9.19 -11.69
N TYR A 44 -24.89 -8.49 -11.29
CA TYR A 44 -26.19 -9.13 -11.03
C TYR A 44 -26.85 -9.65 -12.31
N SER A 45 -26.77 -8.91 -13.40
CA SER A 45 -27.28 -9.37 -14.71
C SER A 45 -26.55 -10.62 -15.18
N TYR A 46 -25.22 -10.70 -15.00
CA TYR A 46 -24.42 -11.87 -15.29
C TYR A 46 -24.89 -13.10 -14.49
N LEU A 47 -25.11 -12.95 -13.18
CA LEU A 47 -25.57 -14.05 -12.32
C LEU A 47 -26.96 -14.57 -12.71
N ILE A 48 -27.87 -13.67 -13.08
CA ILE A 48 -29.23 -14.05 -13.52
C ILE A 48 -29.17 -14.84 -14.83
N VAL A 49 -28.41 -14.33 -15.81
CA VAL A 49 -28.26 -15.00 -17.12
C VAL A 49 -27.58 -16.35 -16.94
N ASP A 50 -26.51 -16.43 -16.14
CA ASP A 50 -25.84 -17.70 -15.87
C ASP A 50 -26.76 -18.70 -15.17
N GLY A 51 -27.55 -18.25 -14.19
CA GLY A 51 -28.53 -19.09 -13.50
C GLY A 51 -29.57 -19.71 -14.45
N ILE A 52 -30.12 -18.90 -15.37
CA ILE A 52 -31.07 -19.38 -16.39
C ILE A 52 -30.37 -20.37 -17.35
N LEU A 53 -29.15 -20.05 -17.78
CA LEU A 53 -28.39 -20.87 -18.72
C LEU A 53 -28.00 -22.24 -18.13
N GLN A 54 -27.80 -22.32 -16.81
CA GLN A 54 -27.57 -23.59 -16.12
C GLN A 54 -28.85 -24.40 -15.94
N HIS A 55 -30.02 -23.77 -15.84
CA HIS A 55 -31.31 -24.46 -15.76
C HIS A 55 -31.79 -25.01 -17.12
N TYR A 56 -31.47 -24.33 -18.23
CA TYR A 56 -31.97 -24.68 -19.57
C TYR A 56 -31.76 -26.15 -20.02
N PRO A 57 -30.59 -26.79 -19.83
CA PRO A 57 -30.39 -28.19 -20.24
C PRO A 57 -31.15 -29.20 -19.39
N LEU A 58 -31.40 -28.90 -18.10
CA LEU A 58 -32.16 -29.75 -17.19
C LEU A 58 -33.63 -29.89 -17.61
N CYS A 59 -34.18 -28.88 -18.28
CA CYS A 59 -35.57 -28.88 -18.75
C CYS A 59 -35.76 -29.42 -20.18
N THR A 60 -34.69 -29.49 -20.97
CA THR A 60 -34.79 -29.70 -22.43
C THR A 60 -34.37 -31.10 -22.86
N TYR A 61 -33.49 -31.78 -22.12
CA TYR A 61 -32.91 -33.06 -22.53
C TYR A 61 -33.05 -34.10 -21.41
N ASP A 62 -33.73 -35.21 -21.71
CA ASP A 62 -33.92 -36.34 -20.78
C ASP A 62 -32.67 -37.23 -20.66
N GLU A 63 -31.88 -37.38 -21.72
CA GLU A 63 -30.64 -38.17 -21.72
C GLU A 63 -29.41 -37.29 -21.54
N LEU A 64 -29.18 -36.82 -20.31
CA LEU A 64 -28.04 -35.97 -20.01
C LEU A 64 -26.89 -36.73 -19.32
N ASN A 65 -25.65 -36.44 -19.73
CA ASN A 65 -24.47 -36.88 -18.99
C ASN A 65 -24.37 -36.09 -17.67
N MET A 66 -24.87 -36.70 -16.59
CA MET A 66 -24.92 -36.10 -15.25
C MET A 66 -23.54 -35.64 -14.73
N VAL A 67 -22.45 -36.31 -15.13
CA VAL A 67 -21.09 -35.93 -14.73
C VAL A 67 -20.66 -34.62 -15.42
N ALA A 68 -20.97 -34.47 -16.72
CA ALA A 68 -20.65 -33.25 -17.45
C ALA A 68 -21.50 -32.06 -16.96
N LEU A 69 -22.77 -32.28 -16.66
CA LEU A 69 -23.66 -31.24 -16.14
C LEU A 69 -23.25 -30.79 -14.73
N SER A 70 -22.97 -31.73 -13.83
CA SER A 70 -22.53 -31.41 -12.47
C SER A 70 -21.18 -30.67 -12.47
N GLY A 71 -20.23 -31.07 -13.32
CA GLY A 71 -18.97 -30.34 -13.52
C GLY A 71 -19.16 -28.92 -14.04
N ARG A 72 -20.02 -28.75 -15.06
CA ARG A 72 -20.37 -27.42 -15.59
C ARG A 72 -21.04 -26.54 -14.53
N PHE A 73 -22.00 -27.09 -13.77
CA PHE A 73 -22.70 -26.37 -12.70
C PHE A 73 -21.73 -25.96 -11.59
N ALA A 74 -20.85 -26.87 -11.15
CA ALA A 74 -19.84 -26.58 -10.14
C ALA A 74 -18.88 -25.47 -10.58
N LEU A 75 -18.44 -25.47 -11.85
CA LEU A 75 -17.60 -24.41 -12.40
C LEU A 75 -18.33 -23.06 -12.46
N SER A 76 -19.61 -23.06 -12.87
CA SER A 76 -20.45 -21.85 -12.84
C SER A 76 -20.59 -21.28 -11.44
N LEU A 77 -20.89 -22.14 -10.46
CA LEU A 77 -21.04 -21.75 -9.07
C LEU A 77 -19.74 -21.13 -8.54
N LEU A 78 -18.59 -21.75 -8.83
CA LEU A 78 -17.28 -21.23 -8.46
C LEU A 78 -17.04 -19.83 -9.05
N LEU A 79 -17.33 -19.65 -10.34
CA LEU A 79 -17.17 -18.36 -11.02
C LEU A 79 -18.14 -17.30 -10.48
N ASN A 80 -19.37 -17.68 -10.17
CA ASN A 80 -20.37 -16.79 -9.58
C ASN A 80 -19.96 -16.33 -8.18
N ILE A 81 -19.44 -17.24 -7.35
CA ILE A 81 -18.89 -16.90 -6.02
C ILE A 81 -17.72 -15.94 -6.17
N PHE A 82 -16.87 -16.13 -7.18
CA PHE A 82 -15.73 -15.24 -7.42
C PHE A 82 -16.18 -13.83 -7.85
N CYS A 83 -17.11 -13.73 -8.81
CA CYS A 83 -17.65 -12.45 -9.26
C CYS A 83 -18.40 -11.70 -8.14
N LEU A 84 -19.21 -12.42 -7.35
CA LEU A 84 -19.88 -11.86 -6.17
C LEU A 84 -18.87 -11.46 -5.08
N GLY A 85 -17.87 -12.30 -4.83
CA GLY A 85 -16.80 -12.05 -3.88
C GLY A 85 -16.06 -10.76 -4.21
N TRP A 86 -15.67 -10.58 -5.47
CA TRP A 86 -15.04 -9.34 -5.93
C TRP A 86 -15.92 -8.11 -5.77
N LEU A 87 -17.22 -8.21 -6.11
CA LEU A 87 -18.17 -7.12 -5.86
C LEU A 87 -18.24 -6.79 -4.37
N LYS A 88 -18.28 -7.81 -3.50
CA LYS A 88 -18.36 -7.64 -2.04
C LYS A 88 -17.10 -7.04 -1.45
N CYS A 89 -15.91 -7.49 -1.85
CA CYS A 89 -14.64 -6.86 -1.45
C CYS A 89 -14.60 -5.37 -1.80
N SER A 90 -15.07 -5.01 -3.01
CA SER A 90 -15.15 -3.60 -3.41
C SER A 90 -16.16 -2.80 -2.59
N GLN A 91 -17.24 -3.42 -2.10
CA GLN A 91 -18.27 -2.74 -1.29
C GLN A 91 -17.75 -2.42 0.11
N VAL A 92 -17.02 -3.32 0.74
CA VAL A 92 -16.44 -3.10 2.09
C VAL A 92 -15.40 -1.97 2.05
N ILE A 93 -14.56 -1.92 1.01
CA ILE A 93 -13.52 -0.88 0.87
C ILE A 93 -14.12 0.51 0.57
N LEU A 94 -15.38 0.60 0.14
CA LEU A 94 -15.99 1.86 -0.26
C LEU A 94 -16.07 2.87 0.89
N ASN A 95 -16.31 2.40 2.11
CA ASN A 95 -16.36 3.23 3.30
C ASN A 95 -15.58 2.59 4.46
N PRO A 96 -14.26 2.85 4.57
CA PRO A 96 -13.40 2.22 5.56
C PRO A 96 -13.53 2.82 6.98
N PHE A 97 -14.43 3.78 7.18
CA PHE A 97 -14.71 4.44 8.47
C PHE A 97 -16.04 3.98 9.08
N GLY A 98 -16.57 2.84 8.64
CA GLY A 98 -17.79 2.25 9.17
C GLY A 98 -17.61 1.52 10.50
N MET A 99 -18.41 0.47 10.69
CA MET A 99 -18.35 -0.42 11.84
C MET A 99 -18.15 -1.89 11.42
N ASP A 100 -17.73 -2.13 10.18
CA ASP A 100 -17.44 -3.48 9.70
C ASP A 100 -16.12 -3.96 10.33
N ASP A 101 -15.93 -5.29 10.40
CA ASP A 101 -14.78 -5.90 11.08
C ASP A 101 -13.43 -5.49 10.47
N ASP A 102 -13.42 -5.17 9.17
CA ASP A 102 -12.23 -4.78 8.39
C ASP A 102 -12.01 -3.26 8.33
N ASP A 103 -12.88 -2.45 8.97
CA ASP A 103 -12.78 -0.99 8.97
C ASP A 103 -11.65 -0.48 9.89
N PHE A 104 -11.24 0.78 9.67
CA PHE A 104 -10.27 1.42 10.53
C PHE A 104 -10.81 1.59 11.95
N GLN A 105 -10.04 1.14 12.94
CA GLN A 105 -10.32 1.35 14.37
C GLN A 105 -10.01 2.80 14.80
N ALA A 106 -10.69 3.78 14.20
CA ALA A 106 -10.44 5.21 14.40
C ALA A 106 -10.53 5.62 15.88
N ASN A 107 -11.50 5.09 16.63
CA ASN A 107 -11.66 5.39 18.05
C ASN A 107 -10.43 4.95 18.88
N SER A 108 -9.93 3.74 18.63
CA SER A 108 -8.72 3.22 19.28
C SER A 108 -7.49 4.09 18.96
N LEU A 109 -7.40 4.54 17.72
CA LEU A 109 -6.32 5.40 17.26
C LEU A 109 -6.36 6.78 17.94
N ILE A 110 -7.54 7.40 18.06
CA ILE A 110 -7.73 8.68 18.75
C ILE A 110 -7.34 8.56 20.23
N ASP A 111 -7.81 7.52 20.90
CA ASP A 111 -7.46 7.24 22.31
C ASP A 111 -5.95 7.10 22.49
N MET A 112 -5.28 6.38 21.59
CA MET A 112 -3.83 6.22 21.60
C MET A 112 -3.12 7.57 21.44
N TYR A 113 -3.52 8.40 20.48
CA TYR A 113 -2.91 9.72 20.27
C TYR A 113 -3.10 10.64 21.46
N GLN A 114 -4.30 10.68 22.04
CA GLN A 114 -4.57 11.52 23.22
C GLN A 114 -3.70 11.11 24.41
N ARG A 115 -3.57 9.80 24.68
CA ARG A 115 -2.73 9.27 25.77
C ARG A 115 -1.25 9.56 25.54
N ASN A 116 -0.75 9.32 24.32
CA ASN A 116 0.66 9.55 24.00
C ASN A 116 1.03 11.03 24.05
N LEU A 117 0.16 11.91 23.53
CA LEU A 117 0.38 13.35 23.61
C LEU A 117 0.43 13.82 25.06
N ALA A 118 -0.51 13.38 25.91
CA ALA A 118 -0.50 13.70 27.33
C ALA A 118 0.78 13.18 28.02
N ALA A 119 1.22 11.97 27.70
CA ALA A 119 2.44 11.39 28.26
C ALA A 119 3.71 12.14 27.82
N ILE A 120 3.79 12.60 26.58
CA ILE A 120 4.94 13.37 26.08
C ILE A 120 5.01 14.74 26.76
N LEU A 121 3.87 15.43 26.87
CA LEU A 121 3.80 16.77 27.47
C LEU A 121 4.04 16.77 28.99
N THR A 122 3.73 15.67 29.68
CA THR A 122 3.86 15.54 31.14
C THR A 122 5.16 14.86 31.59
N ARG A 123 5.95 14.30 30.67
CA ARG A 123 7.23 13.67 30.99
C ARG A 123 8.27 14.70 31.46
N PRO A 124 9.01 14.44 32.54
CA PRO A 124 10.15 15.27 32.91
C PRO A 124 11.24 15.16 31.83
N GLU A 125 11.72 16.32 31.35
CA GLU A 125 12.59 16.46 30.15
C GLU A 125 13.92 15.70 30.20
N LYS A 126 14.35 15.23 31.37
CA LYS A 126 15.61 14.50 31.54
C LYS A 126 15.36 13.11 32.14
N PRO A 127 15.48 12.02 31.37
CA PRO A 127 15.78 10.74 31.98
C PRO A 127 17.10 10.87 32.76
N LEU A 128 17.24 10.14 33.87
CA LEU A 128 18.52 10.04 34.58
C LEU A 128 19.60 9.74 33.55
N ALA A 129 20.72 10.46 33.58
CA ALA A 129 21.83 10.23 32.69
C ALA A 129 22.35 8.79 32.89
N ALA A 130 21.82 7.85 32.12
CA ALA A 130 22.32 6.50 32.07
C ALA A 130 23.74 6.61 31.50
N ARG A 131 24.73 6.11 32.24
CA ARG A 131 26.09 5.99 31.76
C ARG A 131 26.03 5.15 30.49
N ALA A 132 26.19 5.81 29.34
CA ALA A 132 26.24 5.14 28.06
C ALA A 132 27.57 4.37 28.01
N ASP A 133 27.56 3.15 28.54
CA ASP A 133 28.58 2.16 28.23
C ASP A 133 28.30 1.76 26.77
N LEU A 134 28.81 2.59 25.86
CA LEU A 134 28.48 2.56 24.43
C LEU A 134 29.23 1.37 23.81
N ARG A 135 28.72 0.17 24.05
CA ARG A 135 29.23 -1.04 23.40
C ARG A 135 29.03 -0.86 21.90
N SER A 136 30.13 -0.92 21.15
CA SER A 136 30.13 -0.78 19.68
C SER A 136 29.30 -1.86 18.99
N ALA A 137 29.05 -2.98 19.66
CA ALA A 137 28.16 -4.05 19.20
C ALA A 137 27.18 -4.42 20.32
N LEU A 138 25.89 -4.43 19.98
CA LEU A 138 24.83 -4.94 20.85
C LEU A 138 24.87 -6.49 20.82
N PRO A 139 24.65 -7.15 21.96
CA PRO A 139 24.59 -8.61 21.98
C PRO A 139 23.35 -9.10 21.22
N HIS A 140 23.51 -10.21 20.50
CA HIS A 140 22.44 -10.87 19.76
C HIS A 140 22.02 -12.17 20.44
N THR A 141 20.76 -12.59 20.25
CA THR A 141 20.31 -13.92 20.68
C THR A 141 20.86 -14.97 19.73
N VAL A 142 21.02 -16.22 20.19
CA VAL A 142 21.56 -17.33 19.37
C VAL A 142 20.77 -17.52 18.07
N GLY A 143 19.43 -17.44 18.11
CA GLY A 143 18.58 -17.52 16.92
C GLY A 143 18.82 -16.38 15.93
N SER A 144 18.93 -15.14 16.42
CA SER A 144 19.25 -13.99 15.56
C SER A 144 20.67 -14.05 15.00
N ALA A 145 21.63 -14.59 15.75
CA ALA A 145 23.01 -14.78 15.29
C ALA A 145 23.11 -15.88 14.21
N LEU A 146 22.30 -16.93 14.30
CA LEU A 146 22.21 -17.97 13.26
C LEU A 146 21.59 -17.45 11.96
N ILE A 147 20.55 -16.61 12.05
CA ILE A 147 19.90 -15.99 10.88
C ILE A 147 20.77 -14.88 10.27
N SER A 148 21.40 -14.05 11.11
CA SER A 148 22.30 -12.99 10.67
C SER A 148 23.58 -13.54 10.04
N GLY A 149 23.87 -14.84 10.26
CA GLY A 149 25.04 -15.53 9.75
C GLY A 149 26.35 -14.90 10.24
N LEU A 150 27.46 -15.56 9.95
CA LEU A 150 28.81 -15.00 10.09
C LEU A 150 29.08 -13.81 9.13
N SER A 151 28.05 -13.09 8.68
CA SER A 151 28.20 -11.98 7.74
C SER A 151 28.56 -10.70 8.51
N GLU A 152 29.82 -10.60 8.90
CA GLU A 152 30.45 -9.37 9.37
C GLU A 152 30.60 -8.30 8.27
N THR A 153 29.88 -8.41 7.15
CA THR A 153 29.96 -7.43 6.07
C THR A 153 28.72 -6.56 6.10
N SER A 154 28.87 -5.38 6.71
CA SER A 154 27.93 -4.28 6.51
C SER A 154 27.78 -4.05 5.01
N LEU A 155 26.55 -3.84 4.53
CA LEU A 155 26.26 -3.48 3.15
C LEU A 155 26.88 -2.10 2.84
N VAL A 156 28.15 -2.10 2.44
CA VAL A 156 28.92 -0.90 2.05
C VAL A 156 28.62 -0.44 0.62
N GLY A 157 27.71 -1.14 -0.07
CA GLY A 157 27.26 -0.84 -1.43
C GLY A 157 28.01 -1.63 -2.50
N SER A 158 27.38 -1.85 -3.66
CA SER A 158 27.90 -2.71 -4.74
C SER A 158 29.19 -2.23 -5.39
N MET A 159 29.61 -1.00 -5.11
CA MET A 159 30.87 -0.40 -5.60
C MET A 159 31.95 -0.32 -4.53
N ALA A 160 31.68 -0.74 -3.30
CA ALA A 160 32.68 -0.76 -2.24
C ALA A 160 33.82 -1.71 -2.59
N GLY A 161 35.06 -1.21 -2.56
CA GLY A 161 36.25 -1.98 -2.92
C GLY A 161 36.46 -2.23 -4.42
N LYS A 162 35.54 -1.79 -5.30
CA LYS A 162 35.71 -1.94 -6.75
C LYS A 162 36.60 -0.83 -7.30
N MET A 163 37.90 -1.13 -7.50
CA MET A 163 38.79 -0.23 -8.23
C MET A 163 38.46 -0.24 -9.73
N ILE A 164 38.11 0.92 -10.27
CA ILE A 164 37.91 1.10 -11.71
C ILE A 164 39.29 1.18 -12.36
N PRO A 165 39.64 0.32 -13.34
CA PRO A 165 40.92 0.39 -14.03
C PRO A 165 41.09 1.75 -14.73
N VAL A 166 42.33 2.27 -14.77
CA VAL A 166 42.66 3.62 -15.25
C VAL A 166 42.16 3.88 -16.69
N SER A 167 42.07 2.84 -17.52
CA SER A 167 41.52 2.92 -18.88
C SER A 167 40.03 3.26 -18.95
N GLY A 168 39.27 3.03 -17.88
CA GLY A 168 37.83 3.32 -17.80
C GLY A 168 37.50 4.56 -16.96
N GLN A 169 38.51 5.29 -16.49
CA GLN A 169 38.34 6.54 -15.74
C GLN A 169 38.31 7.79 -16.63
N GLU A 170 38.28 7.60 -17.95
CA GLU A 170 38.27 8.71 -18.90
C GLU A 170 36.95 9.50 -18.85
N ILE A 171 37.08 10.84 -18.85
CA ILE A 171 35.95 11.75 -18.85
C ILE A 171 35.44 11.87 -20.30
N VAL A 172 34.37 11.17 -20.61
CA VAL A 172 33.67 11.34 -21.89
C VAL A 172 32.94 12.68 -21.87
N LYS A 173 33.47 13.69 -22.56
CA LYS A 173 32.77 14.96 -22.75
C LYS A 173 31.63 14.75 -23.76
N PRO A 174 30.39 15.19 -23.46
CA PRO A 174 29.29 15.07 -24.39
C PRO A 174 29.61 15.85 -25.67
N ARG A 175 29.37 15.22 -26.82
CA ARG A 175 29.67 15.78 -28.14
C ARG A 175 28.80 17.03 -28.35
N ARG A 176 29.38 18.23 -28.20
CA ARG A 176 28.73 19.47 -28.65
C ARG A 176 28.57 19.35 -30.17
N GLY A 177 27.32 19.43 -30.64
CA GLY A 177 26.99 19.40 -32.06
C GLY A 177 27.79 20.45 -32.82
N SER A 178 28.37 20.04 -33.94
CA SER A 178 29.09 20.91 -34.87
C SER A 178 28.12 21.88 -35.53
N THR A 179 28.10 23.14 -35.10
CA THR A 179 27.62 24.22 -35.97
C THR A 179 28.70 24.48 -37.00
N SER A 180 28.49 23.99 -38.22
CA SER A 180 29.29 24.32 -39.40
C SER A 180 29.02 25.77 -39.80
N PRO A 181 30.02 26.67 -39.86
CA PRO A 181 29.86 28.00 -40.41
C PRO A 181 30.47 28.00 -41.82
N ASP A 182 29.77 27.47 -42.81
CA ASP A 182 30.14 27.73 -44.21
C ASP A 182 28.91 27.74 -45.12
N ARG A 183 28.38 28.95 -45.31
CA ARG A 183 27.77 29.33 -46.59
C ARG A 183 27.90 30.83 -46.81
N LYS A 184 29.02 31.23 -47.43
CA LYS A 184 29.08 32.45 -48.25
C LYS A 184 28.85 32.07 -49.72
N LYS A 185 27.69 32.48 -50.24
CA LYS A 185 27.35 32.93 -51.60
C LYS A 185 25.89 32.57 -51.88
#